data_AF-A0A7V4J4H9-F1
#
_entry.id   AF-A0A7V4J4H9-F1
#
_cell.length_a   1.000
_cell.length_b   1.000
_cell.length_c   1.000
_cell.angle_alpha   90.00
_cell.angle_beta   90.00
_cell.angle_gamma   90.00
#
_symmetry.space_group_name_H-M   'P 1'
#
loop_
_entity.id
_entity.type
_entity.pdbx_description
1 polymer ?
#
loop_
_entity_poly.entity_id
_entity_poly.type
_entity_poly.pdbx_seq_one_letter_code
_entity_poly.pdbx_strand_id
1 'polypeptide(L)'
;MDRGVMLWIRDRSIAGVRHHSASITRCGGTGWRWVWVSRRRAMDDYRLYDLSLTLLTPLHIGNGRELLNHHDYAVHNGCTWRLNEDALLEAQDVDDPALVEQLAETSPAELLQPTDYRSDSAFFRYVIKGTPRSSAPGAILREQIKDVYDRPYVPGSTLKGALRTALAWTAWRSLNLRPERPRLGRDRRFAAQWYEQELFSEHSGKAPNRDTLRALHVTDSSPLAPDALMLVNARVMNRHGGLGSPIELEALRPHSTVSARLKVDTALFSQWARQYGLNLRWGDLLARLPEVVRSYSARRLAQERSLYGAISRAGRLTEFYQKWQEAALSPNGFLLQLGWGTGWEGKTLGSHLQADEGFMEALLRDYRLARGKREVGDPFPK
;
A
#
# COMPACT_ATOMS: atom_id res chain seq x y z
N MET A 1 -14.90 -3.56 -6.90
CA MET A 1 -13.95 -2.42 -6.83
C MET A 1 -12.84 -2.75 -7.77
N ASP A 2 -12.73 -1.93 -8.79
CA ASP A 2 -11.68 -2.03 -9.79
C ASP A 2 -10.44 -1.40 -9.18
N ARG A 3 -9.26 -1.92 -9.52
CA ARG A 3 -8.07 -1.74 -8.70
C ARG A 3 -6.89 -1.35 -9.58
N GLY A 4 -6.53 -0.08 -9.56
CA GLY A 4 -5.37 0.41 -10.28
C GLY A 4 -4.96 1.81 -9.87
N VAL A 5 -3.65 1.99 -9.72
CA VAL A 5 -3.00 3.30 -9.69
C VAL A 5 -2.06 3.36 -10.87
N MET A 6 -2.07 4.47 -11.59
CA MET A 6 -1.04 4.80 -12.56
C MET A 6 0.07 5.53 -11.83
N LEU A 7 1.25 4.93 -11.80
CA LEU A 7 2.43 5.54 -11.23
C LEU A 7 3.37 5.99 -12.36
N TRP A 8 3.71 7.26 -12.31
CA TRP A 8 4.70 7.87 -13.19
C TRP A 8 5.95 8.22 -12.38
N ILE A 9 7.11 7.79 -12.88
CA ILE A 9 8.39 8.04 -12.23
C ILE A 9 9.20 9.04 -13.07
N ARG A 10 9.65 10.13 -12.45
CA ARG A 10 10.66 11.03 -13.03
C ARG A 10 11.99 10.79 -12.36
N ASP A 11 13.01 10.43 -13.13
CA ASP A 11 14.39 10.34 -12.64
C ASP A 11 14.95 11.76 -12.45
N ARG A 12 15.46 12.05 -11.26
CA ARG A 12 16.40 13.16 -11.04
C ARG A 12 17.78 12.54 -10.84
N SER A 13 18.53 12.39 -11.92
CA SER A 13 19.97 12.20 -11.81
C SER A 13 20.58 13.47 -11.22
N ILE A 14 20.87 13.46 -9.92
CA ILE A 14 21.68 14.50 -9.30
C ILE A 14 23.12 14.13 -9.64
N ALA A 15 23.70 14.82 -10.63
CA ALA A 15 25.12 14.70 -10.89
C ALA A 15 25.92 15.19 -9.68
N GLY A 16 26.48 14.26 -8.91
CA GLY A 16 27.63 14.45 -8.03
C GLY A 16 27.48 15.46 -6.87
N VAL A 17 27.23 14.96 -5.67
CA VAL A 17 27.66 15.67 -4.45
C VAL A 17 29.17 15.44 -4.30
N ARG A 18 29.96 16.52 -4.30
CA ARG A 18 31.41 16.44 -4.02
C ARG A 18 31.64 16.16 -2.54
N HIS A 19 31.90 14.90 -2.19
CA HIS A 19 32.40 14.58 -0.86
C HIS A 19 33.85 15.03 -0.71
N HIS A 20 34.11 15.82 0.32
CA HIS A 20 35.44 16.20 0.74
C HIS A 20 35.80 15.33 1.95
N SER A 21 36.79 14.44 1.82
CA SER A 21 37.37 13.76 2.98
C SER A 21 38.64 14.48 3.40
N ALA A 22 38.74 14.76 4.70
CA ALA A 22 39.91 15.36 5.29
C ALA A 22 40.81 14.24 5.83
N SER A 23 42.04 14.13 5.31
CA SER A 23 43.05 13.24 5.88
C SER A 23 44.11 14.08 6.58
N ILE A 24 44.33 13.81 7.86
CA ILE A 24 45.40 14.41 8.64
C ILE A 24 46.70 13.67 8.32
N THR A 25 47.70 14.38 7.80
CA THR A 25 49.03 13.81 7.54
C THR A 25 50.05 14.58 8.36
N ARG A 26 50.92 13.86 9.08
CA ARG A 26 51.98 14.44 9.89
C ARG A 26 53.15 14.77 8.97
N CYS A 27 53.44 16.06 8.78
CA CYS A 27 54.71 16.48 8.17
C CYS A 27 55.71 16.80 9.29
N GLY A 28 56.96 16.38 9.13
CA GLY A 28 58.03 16.67 10.09
C GLY A 28 58.19 18.18 10.30
N GLY A 29 58.09 18.62 11.55
CA GLY A 29 58.13 20.03 11.94
C GLY A 29 56.78 20.55 12.40
N THR A 30 56.50 20.39 13.70
CA THR A 30 55.52 21.12 14.57
C THR A 30 54.31 21.80 13.91
N GLY A 31 53.60 21.13 13.00
CA GLY A 31 52.35 21.63 12.43
C GLY A 31 51.50 20.53 11.79
N TRP A 32 50.21 20.51 12.13
CA TRP A 32 49.21 19.70 11.42
C TRP A 32 48.68 20.51 10.24
N ARG A 33 48.76 19.98 9.02
CA ARG A 33 48.19 20.62 7.83
C ARG A 33 47.00 19.80 7.33
N TRP A 34 45.86 20.44 7.18
CA TRP A 34 44.71 19.87 6.50
C TRP A 34 44.98 19.86 4.99
N VAL A 35 45.03 18.67 4.41
CA VAL A 35 45.13 18.50 2.95
C VAL A 35 43.79 17.99 2.45
N TRP A 36 43.12 18.80 1.62
CA TRP A 36 41.91 18.39 0.92
C TRP A 36 42.29 17.56 -0.30
N VAL A 37 42.08 16.24 -0.23
CA VAL A 37 42.32 15.35 -1.36
C VAL A 37 41.03 15.21 -2.18
N SER A 38 40.99 15.87 -3.34
CA SER A 38 39.93 15.65 -4.33
C SER A 38 40.14 14.30 -5.03
N ARG A 39 39.42 13.24 -4.63
CA ARG A 39 39.32 12.01 -5.43
C ARG A 39 38.18 12.16 -6.46
N ARG A 40 38.52 12.19 -7.76
CA ARG A 40 37.55 12.05 -8.84
C ARG A 40 37.17 10.58 -9.06
N ARG A 41 35.99 10.20 -8.57
CA ARG A 41 35.04 9.27 -9.23
C ARG A 41 33.72 9.37 -8.47
N ALA A 42 32.85 10.28 -8.91
CA ALA A 42 31.47 10.30 -8.44
C ALA A 42 30.75 9.12 -9.10
N MET A 43 30.72 7.97 -8.43
CA MET A 43 29.59 7.07 -8.63
C MET A 43 28.45 7.70 -7.83
N ASP A 44 27.29 7.92 -8.44
CA ASP A 44 26.14 8.38 -7.67
C ASP A 44 25.80 7.28 -6.64
N ASP A 45 25.99 7.60 -5.36
CA ASP A 45 25.77 6.67 -4.24
C ASP A 45 24.30 6.26 -4.10
N TYR A 46 23.40 7.01 -4.75
CA TYR A 46 21.98 6.70 -4.84
C TYR A 46 21.34 7.31 -6.08
N ARG A 47 20.17 6.80 -6.48
CA ARG A 47 19.26 7.42 -7.45
C ARG A 47 18.02 7.93 -6.75
N LEU A 48 17.55 9.11 -7.13
CA LEU A 48 16.34 9.73 -6.58
C LEU A 48 15.30 9.92 -7.68
N TYR A 49 14.08 9.54 -7.35
CA TYR A 49 12.95 9.62 -8.25
C TYR A 49 11.81 10.40 -7.60
N ASP A 50 11.22 11.31 -8.38
CA ASP A 50 9.92 11.89 -8.04
C ASP A 50 8.82 11.02 -8.62
N LEU A 51 7.88 10.66 -7.77
CA LEU A 51 6.74 9.85 -8.12
C LEU A 51 5.51 10.74 -8.24
N SER A 52 4.78 10.61 -9.35
CA SER A 52 3.43 11.13 -9.51
C SER A 52 2.47 9.95 -9.60
N LEU A 53 1.59 9.80 -8.61
CA LEU A 53 0.64 8.70 -8.51
C LEU A 53 -0.75 9.23 -8.86
N THR A 54 -1.29 8.84 -10.00
CA THR A 54 -2.67 9.14 -10.39
C THR A 54 -3.54 7.93 -10.14
N LEU A 55 -4.56 8.08 -9.28
CA LEU A 55 -5.50 7.00 -9.00
C LEU A 55 -6.37 6.73 -10.22
N LEU A 56 -6.48 5.49 -10.67
CA LEU A 56 -7.39 5.12 -11.77
C LEU A 56 -8.74 4.65 -11.25
N THR A 57 -8.77 4.21 -10.00
CA THR A 57 -9.93 3.64 -9.33
C THR A 57 -10.00 4.14 -7.89
N PRO A 58 -11.15 3.98 -7.20
CA PRO A 58 -11.21 4.31 -5.79
C PRO A 58 -10.17 3.50 -5.01
N LEU A 59 -9.39 4.17 -4.16
CA LEU A 59 -8.32 3.55 -3.39
C LEU A 59 -8.63 3.65 -1.90
N HIS A 60 -8.81 2.50 -1.26
CA HIS A 60 -8.90 2.40 0.19
C HIS A 60 -7.65 1.77 0.80
N ILE A 61 -7.06 2.48 1.75
CA ILE A 61 -5.98 2.04 2.61
C ILE A 61 -6.46 2.30 4.03
N GLY A 62 -6.92 1.25 4.72
CA GLY A 62 -7.47 1.40 6.07
C GLY A 62 -6.39 1.61 7.12
N ASN A 63 -6.72 2.37 8.16
CA ASN A 63 -5.93 2.49 9.39
C ASN A 63 -6.34 1.46 10.47
N GLY A 64 -7.39 0.67 10.19
CA GLY A 64 -7.95 -0.33 11.11
C GLY A 64 -9.12 0.16 11.97
N ARG A 65 -9.50 1.44 11.87
CA ARG A 65 -10.68 2.00 12.55
C ARG A 65 -11.96 1.74 11.77
N GLU A 66 -13.01 1.41 12.51
CA GLU A 66 -14.38 1.28 12.04
C GLU A 66 -15.19 2.38 12.72
N LEU A 67 -15.69 3.32 11.93
CA LEU A 67 -16.52 4.44 12.39
C LEU A 67 -17.96 3.97 12.52
N LEU A 68 -18.63 4.32 13.61
CA LEU A 68 -19.99 3.92 13.90
C LEU A 68 -20.97 5.09 13.71
N ASN A 69 -22.07 4.83 13.01
CA ASN A 69 -23.14 5.81 12.86
C ASN A 69 -23.69 6.23 14.23
N HIS A 70 -23.95 7.52 14.40
CA HIS A 70 -24.34 8.21 15.64
C HIS A 70 -23.23 8.40 16.69
N HIS A 71 -22.11 7.67 16.61
CA HIS A 71 -21.00 7.81 17.55
C HIS A 71 -19.78 8.51 16.95
N ASP A 72 -19.33 8.06 15.78
CA ASP A 72 -18.19 8.64 15.07
C ASP A 72 -18.64 9.54 13.91
N TYR A 73 -19.78 9.25 13.32
CA TYR A 73 -20.28 10.05 12.20
C TYR A 73 -21.79 10.25 12.29
N ALA A 74 -22.25 11.35 11.71
CA ALA A 74 -23.65 11.64 11.51
C ALA A 74 -23.97 11.75 10.02
N VAL A 75 -25.21 11.43 9.64
CA VAL A 75 -25.71 11.59 8.27
C VAL A 75 -26.71 12.73 8.24
N HIS A 76 -26.43 13.75 7.43
CA HIS A 76 -27.30 14.91 7.30
C HIS A 76 -27.20 15.50 5.89
N ASN A 77 -28.35 15.80 5.27
CA ASN A 77 -28.49 16.39 3.93
C ASN A 77 -27.66 15.71 2.83
N GLY A 78 -27.63 14.37 2.82
CA GLY A 78 -26.91 13.59 1.81
C GLY A 78 -25.40 13.59 1.97
N CYS A 79 -24.89 14.04 3.12
CA CYS A 79 -23.49 14.04 3.50
C CYS A 79 -23.26 13.21 4.76
N THR A 80 -22.05 12.68 4.88
CA THR A 80 -21.53 12.03 6.08
C THR A 80 -20.54 12.96 6.75
N TRP A 81 -20.83 13.28 7.99
CA TRP A 81 -20.10 14.25 8.80
C TRP A 81 -19.30 13.49 9.85
N ARG A 82 -17.96 13.51 9.76
CA ARG A 82 -17.11 12.92 10.80
C ARG A 82 -17.17 13.82 12.02
N LEU A 83 -17.69 13.29 13.11
CA LEU A 83 -17.79 14.02 14.37
C LEU A 83 -16.40 14.34 14.92
N ASN A 84 -16.31 15.46 15.62
CA ASN A 84 -15.22 15.79 16.50
C ASN A 84 -15.73 15.59 17.93
N GLU A 85 -15.57 14.37 18.43
CA GLU A 85 -16.09 13.95 19.74
C GLU A 85 -15.50 14.78 20.87
N ASP A 86 -14.22 15.11 20.78
CA ASP A 86 -13.54 15.95 21.76
C ASP A 86 -14.19 17.35 21.82
N ALA A 87 -14.40 18.00 20.67
CA ALA A 87 -15.04 19.31 20.62
C ALA A 87 -16.53 19.28 21.03
N LEU A 88 -17.23 18.18 20.77
CA LEU A 88 -18.61 18.00 21.21
C LEU A 88 -18.71 17.89 22.72
N LEU A 89 -17.81 17.12 23.35
CA LEU A 89 -17.74 16.94 24.80
C LEU A 89 -17.28 18.22 25.51
N GLU A 90 -16.26 18.91 24.98
CA GLU A 90 -15.78 20.19 25.53
C GLU A 90 -16.84 21.30 25.50
N ALA A 91 -17.84 21.20 24.61
CA ALA A 91 -18.95 22.14 24.55
C ALA A 91 -20.05 21.87 25.59
N GLN A 92 -20.00 20.74 26.31
CA GLN A 92 -20.95 20.41 27.38
C GLN A 92 -20.46 20.89 28.74
N ASP A 93 -21.39 21.18 29.66
CA ASP A 93 -21.06 21.54 31.04
C ASP A 93 -20.76 20.28 31.89
N VAL A 94 -19.56 19.74 31.72
CA VAL A 94 -19.14 18.46 32.33
C VAL A 94 -18.91 18.51 33.85
N ASP A 95 -19.12 19.65 34.50
CA ASP A 95 -19.01 19.81 35.95
C ASP A 95 -20.28 19.34 36.70
N ASP A 96 -21.39 19.09 36.00
CA ASP A 96 -22.63 18.51 36.56
C ASP A 96 -22.62 16.96 36.47
N PRO A 97 -22.55 16.23 37.60
CA PRO A 97 -22.57 14.77 37.60
C PRO A 97 -23.80 14.14 36.95
N ALA A 98 -24.96 14.80 37.01
CA ALA A 98 -26.19 14.30 36.39
C ALA A 98 -26.11 14.41 34.86
N LEU A 99 -25.53 15.49 34.35
CA LEU A 99 -25.28 15.66 32.92
C LEU A 99 -24.24 14.65 32.43
N VAL A 100 -23.20 14.36 33.22
CA VAL A 100 -22.19 13.35 32.87
C VAL A 100 -22.82 11.96 32.72
N GLU A 101 -23.72 11.56 33.63
CA GLU A 101 -24.44 10.28 33.52
C GLU A 101 -25.33 10.23 32.28
N GLN A 102 -26.04 11.33 31.98
CA GLN A 102 -26.84 11.44 30.75
C GLN A 102 -26.00 11.39 29.47
N LEU A 103 -24.84 12.08 29.45
CA LEU A 103 -23.92 12.08 28.32
C LEU A 103 -23.32 10.70 28.04
N ALA A 104 -23.17 9.86 29.08
CA ALA A 104 -22.69 8.49 28.91
C ALA A 104 -23.69 7.60 28.15
N GLU A 105 -24.99 7.92 28.22
CA GLU A 105 -26.06 7.18 27.52
C GLU A 105 -26.46 7.82 26.18
N THR A 106 -26.08 9.07 25.94
CA THR A 106 -26.45 9.85 24.75
C THR A 106 -25.43 9.66 23.62
N SER A 107 -25.89 9.40 22.40
CA SER A 107 -24.96 9.32 21.26
C SER A 107 -24.45 10.72 20.88
N PRO A 108 -23.15 10.89 20.55
CA PRO A 108 -22.61 12.20 20.14
C PRO A 108 -23.41 12.92 19.05
N ALA A 109 -24.02 12.18 18.13
CA ALA A 109 -24.86 12.78 17.08
C ALA A 109 -26.18 13.39 17.62
N GLU A 110 -26.70 12.93 18.76
CA GLU A 110 -27.90 13.49 19.40
C GLU A 110 -27.64 14.82 20.11
N LEU A 111 -26.38 15.14 20.40
CA LEU A 111 -25.96 16.42 20.98
C LEU A 111 -25.99 17.56 19.94
N LEU A 112 -26.06 17.21 18.65
CA LEU A 112 -26.04 18.18 17.55
C LEU A 112 -27.42 18.76 17.26
N GLN A 113 -27.46 20.07 17.05
CA GLN A 113 -28.61 20.77 16.50
C GLN A 113 -28.52 20.82 14.96
N PRO A 114 -29.66 20.91 14.24
CA PRO A 114 -29.64 21.06 12.78
C PRO A 114 -28.80 22.24 12.28
N THR A 115 -28.70 23.31 13.06
CA THR A 115 -27.89 24.51 12.75
C THR A 115 -26.39 24.27 12.82
N ASP A 116 -25.94 23.20 13.48
CA ASP A 116 -24.53 22.90 13.67
C ASP A 116 -23.88 22.32 12.41
N TYR A 117 -24.66 21.68 11.53
CA TYR A 117 -24.24 21.03 10.29
C TYR A 117 -23.75 22.01 9.22
N ARG A 118 -22.61 22.65 9.51
CA ARG A 118 -21.87 23.57 8.64
C ARG A 118 -20.42 23.11 8.54
N SER A 119 -19.81 23.26 7.37
CA SER A 119 -18.45 22.76 7.12
C SER A 119 -17.36 23.47 7.94
N ASP A 120 -17.68 24.63 8.52
CA ASP A 120 -16.81 25.43 9.38
C ASP A 120 -17.04 25.19 10.89
N SER A 121 -17.99 24.32 11.24
CA SER A 121 -18.28 23.98 12.64
C SER A 121 -17.16 23.13 13.24
N ALA A 122 -16.74 23.46 14.47
CA ALA A 122 -15.72 22.73 15.21
C ALA A 122 -16.15 21.30 15.61
N PHE A 123 -17.46 21.01 15.58
CA PHE A 123 -18.03 19.70 15.91
C PHE A 123 -17.80 18.65 14.81
N PHE A 124 -17.24 19.03 13.67
CA PHE A 124 -16.93 18.10 12.60
C PHE A 124 -15.46 18.21 12.18
N ARG A 125 -14.81 17.05 12.06
CA ARG A 125 -13.43 16.95 11.56
C ARG A 125 -13.36 17.17 10.06
N TYR A 126 -14.31 16.58 9.33
CA TYR A 126 -14.45 16.70 7.89
C TYR A 126 -15.82 16.19 7.42
N VAL A 127 -16.15 16.47 6.15
CA VAL A 127 -17.41 16.09 5.53
C VAL A 127 -17.16 15.35 4.23
N ILE A 128 -17.86 14.24 4.02
CA ILE A 128 -17.83 13.47 2.77
C ILE A 128 -19.21 13.54 2.13
N LYS A 129 -19.26 13.91 0.85
CA LYS A 129 -20.49 13.86 0.06
C LYS A 129 -20.92 12.40 -0.19
N GLY A 130 -22.19 12.11 0.08
CA GLY A 130 -22.78 10.77 0.04
C GLY A 130 -23.11 10.27 1.44
N THR A 131 -23.87 9.18 1.51
CA THR A 131 -24.26 8.53 2.76
C THR A 131 -23.99 7.03 2.68
N PRO A 132 -23.60 6.37 3.79
CA PRO A 132 -23.59 4.92 3.86
C PRO A 132 -24.98 4.36 3.53
N ARG A 133 -25.02 3.13 3.02
CA ARG A 133 -26.28 2.48 2.63
C ARG A 133 -27.19 2.22 3.83
N SER A 134 -26.61 1.84 4.97
CA SER A 134 -27.36 1.65 6.21
C SER A 134 -27.36 2.95 7.01
N SER A 135 -28.54 3.41 7.37
CA SER A 135 -28.76 4.52 8.30
C SER A 135 -29.03 4.04 9.73
N ALA A 136 -28.93 2.74 9.99
CA ALA A 136 -29.14 2.20 11.34
C ALA A 136 -28.09 2.74 12.31
N PRO A 137 -28.43 2.98 13.59
CA PRO A 137 -27.45 3.24 14.64
C PRO A 137 -26.37 2.15 14.69
N GLY A 138 -25.11 2.54 14.84
CA GLY A 138 -23.98 1.60 14.84
C GLY A 138 -23.62 1.02 13.46
N ALA A 139 -24.21 1.50 12.36
CA ALA A 139 -23.75 1.13 11.02
C ALA A 139 -22.25 1.45 10.87
N ILE A 140 -21.49 0.48 10.33
CA ILE A 140 -20.03 0.56 10.24
C ILE A 140 -19.60 1.20 8.93
N LEU A 141 -18.70 2.18 9.02
CA LEU A 141 -17.95 2.77 7.91
C LEU A 141 -16.44 2.61 8.17
N ARG A 142 -15.71 1.93 7.27
CA ARG A 142 -14.26 1.75 7.43
C ARG A 142 -13.47 2.99 7.05
N GLU A 143 -12.61 3.44 7.95
CA GLU A 143 -11.90 4.69 7.80
C GLU A 143 -10.69 4.59 6.84
N GLN A 144 -10.51 5.58 5.98
CA GLN A 144 -9.30 5.78 5.18
C GLN A 144 -8.16 6.32 6.05
N ILE A 145 -6.93 5.85 5.85
CA ILE A 145 -5.76 6.38 6.56
C ILE A 145 -5.52 7.85 6.22
N LYS A 146 -5.25 8.64 7.26
CA LYS A 146 -5.02 10.09 7.23
C LYS A 146 -3.82 10.46 8.10
N ASP A 147 -3.28 11.64 7.90
CA ASP A 147 -2.35 12.25 8.84
C ASP A 147 -3.10 12.81 10.07
N VAL A 148 -2.37 13.44 10.99
CA VAL A 148 -2.95 14.02 12.21
C VAL A 148 -3.91 15.19 11.96
N TYR A 149 -3.95 15.72 10.73
CA TYR A 149 -4.80 16.84 10.31
C TYR A 149 -5.98 16.37 9.44
N ASP A 150 -6.34 15.09 9.50
CA ASP A 150 -7.42 14.47 8.72
C ASP A 150 -7.22 14.51 7.20
N ARG A 151 -5.97 14.65 6.75
CA ARG A 151 -5.66 14.66 5.32
C ARG A 151 -5.28 13.26 4.85
N PRO A 152 -6.04 12.64 3.93
CA PRO A 152 -5.69 11.31 3.43
C PRO A 152 -4.42 11.35 2.58
N TYR A 153 -3.63 10.28 2.66
CA TYR A 153 -2.41 10.11 1.88
C TYR A 153 -2.20 8.64 1.51
N VAL A 154 -1.22 8.36 0.66
CA VAL A 154 -0.75 7.00 0.34
C VAL A 154 0.52 6.73 1.13
N PRO A 155 0.52 5.79 2.11
CA PRO A 155 1.72 5.46 2.86
C PRO A 155 2.82 4.86 1.98
N GLY A 156 4.05 5.28 2.21
CA GLY A 156 5.25 4.78 1.52
C GLY A 156 5.44 3.29 1.77
N SER A 157 5.02 2.78 2.94
CA SER A 157 4.99 1.35 3.25
C SER A 157 4.01 0.57 2.36
N THR A 158 2.84 1.14 2.02
CA THR A 158 1.87 0.52 1.10
C THR A 158 2.45 0.45 -0.31
N LEU A 159 3.04 1.55 -0.78
CA LEU A 159 3.67 1.60 -2.10
C LEU A 159 4.88 0.65 -2.18
N LYS A 160 5.76 0.69 -1.17
CA LYS A 160 6.92 -0.22 -1.07
C LYS A 160 6.49 -1.69 -0.99
N GLY A 161 5.40 -2.00 -0.31
CA GLY A 161 4.84 -3.36 -0.26
C GLY A 161 4.41 -3.87 -1.63
N ALA A 162 3.74 -3.05 -2.43
CA ALA A 162 3.34 -3.43 -3.78
C ALA A 162 4.54 -3.57 -4.74
N LEU A 163 5.54 -2.68 -4.62
CA LEU A 163 6.81 -2.81 -5.34
C LEU A 163 7.58 -4.07 -4.91
N ARG A 164 7.59 -4.40 -3.62
CA ARG A 164 8.17 -5.65 -3.08
C ARG A 164 7.53 -6.87 -3.74
N THR A 165 6.21 -6.90 -3.88
CA THR A 165 5.53 -8.03 -4.54
C THR A 165 5.93 -8.16 -6.01
N ALA A 166 6.01 -7.06 -6.75
CA ALA A 166 6.45 -7.08 -8.16
C ALA A 166 7.91 -7.55 -8.32
N LEU A 167 8.80 -7.08 -7.43
CA LEU A 167 10.20 -7.52 -7.37
C LEU A 167 10.31 -9.01 -7.00
N ALA A 168 9.61 -9.44 -5.95
CA ALA A 168 9.57 -10.82 -5.49
C ALA A 168 9.12 -11.77 -6.60
N TRP A 169 8.08 -11.38 -7.32
CA TRP A 169 7.51 -12.18 -8.40
C TRP A 169 8.51 -12.42 -9.54
N THR A 170 9.30 -11.39 -9.88
CA THR A 170 10.36 -11.49 -10.89
C THR A 170 11.56 -12.28 -10.37
N ALA A 171 12.02 -11.97 -9.16
CA ALA A 171 13.14 -12.64 -8.51
C ALA A 171 12.89 -14.15 -8.32
N TRP A 172 11.65 -14.56 -8.04
CA TRP A 172 11.27 -15.97 -7.95
C TRP A 172 11.66 -16.77 -9.20
N ARG A 173 11.41 -16.21 -10.38
CA ARG A 173 11.77 -16.83 -11.66
C ARG A 173 13.28 -16.84 -11.86
N SER A 174 13.96 -15.72 -11.56
CA SER A 174 15.41 -15.61 -11.69
C SER A 174 16.18 -16.59 -10.80
N LEU A 175 15.61 -16.97 -9.66
CA LEU A 175 16.18 -17.98 -8.74
C LEU A 175 15.70 -19.42 -9.02
N ASN A 176 14.82 -19.63 -10.02
CA ASN A 176 14.20 -20.93 -10.29
C ASN A 176 13.54 -21.58 -9.05
N LEU A 177 12.94 -20.76 -8.18
CA LEU A 177 12.28 -21.26 -6.99
C LEU A 177 11.05 -22.09 -7.34
N ARG A 178 10.77 -23.08 -6.50
CA ARG A 178 9.57 -23.92 -6.58
C ARG A 178 8.76 -23.82 -5.30
N PRO A 179 7.42 -23.95 -5.39
CA PRO A 179 6.58 -24.05 -4.21
C PRO A 179 6.83 -25.41 -3.53
N GLU A 180 7.36 -25.39 -2.31
CA GLU A 180 7.86 -26.53 -1.57
C GLU A 180 7.31 -26.48 -0.15
N ARG A 181 6.45 -27.44 0.20
CA ARG A 181 5.82 -27.50 1.51
C ARG A 181 6.83 -27.51 2.68
N PRO A 182 7.99 -28.21 2.62
CA PRO A 182 8.98 -28.18 3.70
C PRO A 182 9.60 -26.81 3.97
N ARG A 183 9.52 -25.87 3.01
CA ARG A 183 10.03 -24.51 3.15
C ARG A 183 9.05 -23.56 3.83
N LEU A 184 7.82 -24.00 4.08
CA LEU A 184 6.81 -23.19 4.74
C LEU A 184 6.91 -23.30 6.27
N GLY A 185 6.83 -22.15 6.95
CA GLY A 185 6.84 -22.06 8.41
C GLY A 185 5.51 -22.51 9.02
N ARG A 186 5.54 -23.28 10.12
CA ARG A 186 4.31 -23.77 10.79
C ARG A 186 3.38 -22.64 11.28
N ASP A 187 3.95 -21.51 11.69
CA ASP A 187 3.17 -20.34 12.08
C ASP A 187 2.73 -19.56 10.84
N ARG A 188 1.41 -19.42 10.66
CA ARG A 188 0.81 -18.66 9.55
C ARG A 188 1.34 -17.23 9.41
N ARG A 189 1.78 -16.60 10.51
CA ARG A 189 2.36 -15.24 10.52
C ARG A 189 3.71 -15.18 9.83
N PHE A 190 4.42 -16.31 9.76
CA PHE A 190 5.77 -16.43 9.21
C PHE A 190 5.87 -17.53 8.14
N ALA A 191 4.73 -17.95 7.56
CA ALA A 191 4.64 -19.08 6.66
C ALA A 191 5.60 -18.97 5.47
N ALA A 192 5.73 -17.77 4.89
CA ALA A 192 6.59 -17.51 3.74
C ALA A 192 7.99 -16.99 4.11
N GLN A 193 8.38 -16.99 5.39
CA GLN A 193 9.61 -16.33 5.84
C GLN A 193 10.87 -16.87 5.13
N TRP A 194 10.94 -18.18 4.89
CA TRP A 194 12.06 -18.76 4.15
C TRP A 194 12.14 -18.22 2.72
N TYR A 195 11.01 -18.18 2.00
CA TYR A 195 10.95 -17.61 0.66
C TYR A 195 11.30 -16.13 0.65
N GLU A 196 10.80 -15.36 1.61
CA GLU A 196 11.13 -13.93 1.72
C GLU A 196 12.64 -13.71 1.94
N GLN A 197 13.27 -14.56 2.74
CA GLN A 197 14.72 -14.54 2.96
C GLN A 197 15.47 -14.95 1.69
N GLU A 198 15.07 -16.02 1.02
CA GLU A 198 15.74 -16.46 -0.21
C GLU A 198 15.61 -15.41 -1.33
N LEU A 199 14.45 -14.76 -1.42
CA LEU A 199 14.19 -13.71 -2.39
C LEU A 199 14.97 -12.44 -2.11
N PHE A 200 15.10 -11.98 -0.86
CA PHE A 200 15.63 -10.63 -0.60
C PHE A 200 16.89 -10.58 0.26
N SER A 201 17.28 -11.68 0.89
CA SER A 201 18.43 -11.76 1.81
C SER A 201 19.52 -12.67 1.26
N GLU A 202 20.74 -12.43 1.74
CA GLU A 202 21.92 -13.23 1.38
C GLU A 202 22.01 -14.55 2.17
N HIS A 203 21.40 -14.62 3.36
CA HIS A 203 21.55 -15.75 4.29
C HIS A 203 20.20 -16.18 4.87
N SER A 204 20.07 -17.49 5.13
CA SER A 204 18.97 -18.06 5.91
C SER A 204 19.06 -17.63 7.37
N GLY A 205 18.43 -16.52 7.71
CA GLY A 205 18.44 -15.94 9.05
C GLY A 205 17.78 -14.57 9.10
N LYS A 206 17.31 -14.15 10.27
CA LYS A 206 16.76 -12.79 10.46
C LYS A 206 17.90 -11.77 10.44
N ALA A 207 18.25 -11.29 9.26
CA ALA A 207 19.25 -10.24 9.08
C ALA A 207 18.66 -9.06 8.28
N PRO A 208 17.88 -8.16 8.92
CA PRO A 208 17.31 -6.99 8.24
C PRO A 208 18.37 -6.09 7.59
N ASN A 209 19.58 -6.07 8.15
CA ASN A 209 20.75 -5.38 7.58
C ASN A 209 21.24 -6.01 6.27
N ARG A 210 20.82 -7.22 5.93
CA ARG A 210 21.15 -7.92 4.68
C ARG A 210 19.94 -8.06 3.73
N ASP A 211 18.82 -7.40 4.03
CA ASP A 211 17.65 -7.35 3.13
C ASP A 211 17.90 -6.33 2.02
N THR A 212 17.81 -6.78 0.77
CA THR A 212 17.96 -5.98 -0.46
C THR A 212 17.04 -4.75 -0.48
N LEU A 213 15.83 -4.85 0.05
CA LEU A 213 14.85 -3.76 0.07
C LEU A 213 15.24 -2.64 1.04
N ARG A 214 16.33 -2.78 1.81
CA ARG A 214 16.93 -1.65 2.52
C ARG A 214 17.53 -0.61 1.57
N ALA A 215 17.83 -0.99 0.33
CA ALA A 215 18.27 -0.08 -0.71
C ALA A 215 17.10 0.70 -1.33
N LEU A 216 15.85 0.24 -1.17
CA LEU A 216 14.66 0.88 -1.72
C LEU A 216 13.91 1.68 -0.64
N HIS A 217 13.95 3.00 -0.74
CA HIS A 217 13.31 3.91 0.21
C HIS A 217 12.16 4.60 -0.50
N VAL A 218 10.98 4.62 0.13
CA VAL A 218 9.77 5.21 -0.44
C VAL A 218 9.16 6.09 0.64
N THR A 219 8.96 7.37 0.35
CA THR A 219 8.31 8.29 1.29
C THR A 219 6.80 8.06 1.28
N ASP A 220 6.13 8.50 2.35
CA ASP A 220 4.71 8.79 2.27
C ASP A 220 4.43 9.82 1.17
N SER A 221 3.24 9.77 0.60
CA SER A 221 2.84 10.74 -0.41
C SER A 221 2.52 12.10 0.22
N SER A 222 2.46 13.14 -0.61
CA SER A 222 1.80 14.39 -0.25
C SER A 222 0.36 14.08 0.18
N PRO A 223 -0.12 14.69 1.27
CA PRO A 223 -1.51 14.56 1.68
C PRO A 223 -2.45 15.26 0.69
N LEU A 224 -3.70 14.82 0.65
CA LEU A 224 -4.81 15.47 -0.07
C LEU A 224 -5.78 16.09 0.93
N ALA A 225 -6.58 17.07 0.48
CA ALA A 225 -7.67 17.58 1.31
C ALA A 225 -8.78 16.52 1.48
N PRO A 226 -9.61 16.61 2.54
CA PRO A 226 -10.66 15.62 2.82
C PRO A 226 -11.71 15.49 1.71
N ASP A 227 -11.89 16.50 0.86
CA ASP A 227 -12.81 16.45 -0.29
C ASP A 227 -12.40 15.42 -1.37
N ALA A 228 -11.13 15.00 -1.36
CA ALA A 228 -10.65 13.87 -2.14
C ALA A 228 -11.19 12.51 -1.66
N LEU A 229 -11.86 12.46 -0.50
CA LEU A 229 -12.54 11.26 0.00
C LEU A 229 -13.91 11.07 -0.66
N MET A 230 -14.29 9.80 -0.82
CA MET A 230 -15.62 9.37 -1.20
C MET A 230 -16.02 8.14 -0.39
N LEU A 231 -17.33 7.93 -0.23
CA LEU A 231 -17.86 6.67 0.29
C LEU A 231 -17.96 5.65 -0.83
N VAL A 232 -17.57 4.41 -0.55
CA VAL A 232 -17.69 3.31 -1.49
C VAL A 232 -18.28 2.07 -0.84
N ASN A 233 -19.21 1.47 -1.56
CA ASN A 233 -19.75 0.15 -1.25
C ASN A 233 -18.94 -0.95 -1.96
N ALA A 234 -17.94 -1.53 -1.28
CA ALA A 234 -17.24 -2.69 -1.83
C ALA A 234 -18.12 -3.94 -1.77
N ARG A 235 -18.21 -4.69 -2.87
CA ARG A 235 -18.84 -6.01 -2.91
C ARG A 235 -17.85 -7.03 -3.48
N VAL A 236 -17.85 -8.22 -2.89
CA VAL A 236 -17.08 -9.36 -3.41
C VAL A 236 -17.93 -10.05 -4.46
N MET A 237 -17.38 -10.19 -5.67
CA MET A 237 -18.00 -10.95 -6.75
C MET A 237 -17.45 -12.38 -6.73
N ASN A 238 -18.34 -13.38 -6.75
CA ASN A 238 -17.94 -14.77 -6.93
C ASN A 238 -17.84 -15.13 -8.43
N ARG A 239 -17.29 -16.31 -8.74
CA ARG A 239 -17.15 -16.80 -10.13
C ARG A 239 -18.46 -16.96 -10.91
N HIS A 240 -19.61 -17.03 -10.25
CA HIS A 240 -20.92 -17.08 -10.89
C HIS A 240 -21.53 -15.68 -11.13
N GLY A 241 -20.80 -14.61 -10.80
CA GLY A 241 -21.26 -13.23 -10.91
C GLY A 241 -22.21 -12.79 -9.80
N GLY A 242 -22.39 -13.61 -8.77
CA GLY A 242 -23.10 -13.26 -7.54
C GLY A 242 -22.28 -12.26 -6.71
N LEU A 243 -22.96 -11.27 -6.14
CA LEU A 243 -22.33 -10.22 -5.35
C LEU A 243 -22.67 -10.39 -3.86
N GLY A 244 -21.64 -10.54 -3.04
CA GLY A 244 -21.77 -10.63 -1.59
C GLY A 244 -22.27 -9.32 -0.93
N SER A 245 -22.36 -9.38 0.40
CA SER A 245 -22.77 -8.23 1.23
C SER A 245 -21.83 -7.04 1.02
N PRO A 246 -22.38 -5.82 0.97
CA PRO A 246 -21.57 -4.62 0.85
C PRO A 246 -20.73 -4.40 2.09
N ILE A 247 -19.55 -3.83 1.89
CA ILE A 247 -18.66 -3.32 2.93
C ILE A 247 -18.49 -1.83 2.66
N GLU A 248 -18.90 -1.00 3.60
CA GLU A 248 -18.82 0.46 3.51
C GLU A 248 -17.44 0.93 3.94
N LEU A 249 -16.85 1.81 3.13
CA LEU A 249 -15.51 2.34 3.38
C LEU A 249 -15.31 3.71 2.74
N GLU A 250 -14.51 4.52 3.39
CA GLU A 250 -13.94 5.73 2.81
C GLU A 250 -12.84 5.34 1.81
N ALA A 251 -12.77 6.00 0.66
CA ALA A 251 -11.71 5.81 -0.31
C ALA A 251 -11.28 7.15 -0.91
N LEU A 252 -10.04 7.22 -1.37
CA LEU A 252 -9.61 8.30 -2.25
C LEU A 252 -10.31 8.18 -3.61
N ARG A 253 -10.79 9.32 -4.13
CA ARG A 253 -11.46 9.41 -5.43
C ARG A 253 -10.52 9.05 -6.59
N PRO A 254 -11.03 8.39 -7.65
CA PRO A 254 -10.32 8.28 -8.92
C PRO A 254 -9.85 9.64 -9.43
N HIS A 255 -8.79 9.64 -10.23
CA HIS A 255 -8.13 10.80 -10.84
C HIS A 255 -7.46 11.78 -9.87
N SER A 256 -7.57 11.55 -8.56
CA SER A 256 -6.72 12.23 -7.58
C SER A 256 -5.25 11.91 -7.87
N THR A 257 -4.38 12.91 -7.77
CA THR A 257 -2.94 12.75 -7.98
C THR A 257 -2.19 13.13 -6.71
N VAL A 258 -1.29 12.26 -6.25
CA VAL A 258 -0.39 12.52 -5.12
C VAL A 258 1.06 12.41 -5.57
N SER A 259 1.93 13.19 -4.94
CA SER A 259 3.38 13.14 -5.18
C SER A 259 4.08 12.33 -4.09
N ALA A 260 5.13 11.59 -4.40
CA ALA A 260 5.98 10.92 -3.42
C ALA A 260 7.43 10.90 -3.93
N ARG A 261 8.38 10.43 -3.10
CA ARG A 261 9.77 10.23 -3.52
C ARG A 261 10.21 8.80 -3.31
N LEU A 262 11.05 8.32 -4.22
CA LEU A 262 11.68 7.01 -4.16
C LEU A 262 13.19 7.18 -4.30
N LYS A 263 13.95 6.60 -3.37
CA LYS A 263 15.42 6.55 -3.41
C LYS A 263 15.86 5.10 -3.57
N VAL A 264 16.80 4.85 -4.48
CA VAL A 264 17.53 3.59 -4.59
C VAL A 264 18.98 3.83 -4.16
N ASP A 265 19.40 3.24 -3.06
CA ASP A 265 20.77 3.36 -2.52
C ASP A 265 21.73 2.42 -3.28
N THR A 266 22.35 2.96 -4.34
CA THR A 266 23.21 2.20 -5.26
C THR A 266 24.56 1.86 -4.66
N ALA A 267 25.03 2.62 -3.67
CA ALA A 267 26.25 2.33 -2.93
C ALA A 267 26.21 0.96 -2.25
N LEU A 268 25.03 0.48 -1.83
CA LEU A 268 24.86 -0.83 -1.21
C LEU A 268 25.10 -2.02 -2.15
N PHE A 269 25.19 -1.78 -3.47
CA PHE A 269 25.54 -2.80 -4.48
C PHE A 269 26.97 -2.67 -5.00
N SER A 270 27.73 -1.69 -4.51
CA SER A 270 29.08 -1.37 -4.95
C SER A 270 30.11 -2.43 -4.50
N GLN A 271 31.30 -2.38 -5.11
CA GLN A 271 32.43 -3.19 -4.66
C GLN A 271 32.82 -2.88 -3.21
N TRP A 272 32.69 -1.62 -2.77
CA TRP A 272 32.92 -1.21 -1.38
C TRP A 272 31.99 -1.98 -0.44
N ALA A 273 30.69 -2.04 -0.71
CA ALA A 273 29.74 -2.78 0.13
C ALA A 273 30.12 -4.27 0.26
N ARG A 274 30.53 -4.90 -0.85
CA ARG A 274 30.97 -6.31 -0.86
C ARG A 274 32.23 -6.54 -0.03
N GLN A 275 33.19 -5.60 -0.05
CA GLN A 275 34.41 -5.68 0.78
C GLN A 275 34.10 -5.69 2.29
N TYR A 276 33.00 -5.05 2.71
CA TYR A 276 32.52 -5.05 4.09
C TYR A 276 31.47 -6.14 4.37
N GLY A 277 31.39 -7.17 3.51
CA GLY A 277 30.54 -8.34 3.74
C GLY A 277 29.04 -8.10 3.51
N LEU A 278 28.70 -7.12 2.67
CA LEU A 278 27.32 -6.85 2.24
C LEU A 278 27.14 -7.23 0.77
N ASN A 279 26.56 -8.41 0.48
CA ASN A 279 26.26 -8.85 -0.88
C ASN A 279 24.74 -8.88 -1.12
N LEU A 280 24.15 -7.70 -1.28
CA LEU A 280 22.72 -7.59 -1.63
C LEU A 280 22.47 -8.10 -3.06
N ARG A 281 21.29 -8.70 -3.27
CA ARG A 281 20.83 -9.19 -4.58
C ARG A 281 20.12 -8.07 -5.35
N TRP A 282 19.82 -8.28 -6.63
CA TRP A 282 18.83 -7.47 -7.39
C TRP A 282 19.10 -5.96 -7.55
N GLY A 283 20.35 -5.52 -7.43
CA GLY A 283 20.70 -4.14 -7.78
C GLY A 283 20.31 -3.76 -9.22
N ASP A 284 20.39 -4.72 -10.14
CA ASP A 284 19.98 -4.58 -11.54
C ASP A 284 18.45 -4.52 -11.73
N LEU A 285 17.67 -5.26 -10.94
CA LEU A 285 16.21 -5.19 -10.95
C LEU A 285 15.73 -3.85 -10.40
N LEU A 286 16.35 -3.35 -9.33
CA LEU A 286 16.05 -2.03 -8.78
C LEU A 286 16.44 -0.90 -9.75
N ALA A 287 17.55 -1.05 -10.47
CA ALA A 287 17.96 -0.09 -11.50
C ALA A 287 16.99 -0.03 -12.69
N ARG A 288 16.22 -1.10 -12.93
CA ARG A 288 15.21 -1.22 -14.00
C ARG A 288 13.79 -1.37 -13.43
N LEU A 289 13.53 -0.76 -12.27
CA LEU A 289 12.28 -0.93 -11.54
C LEU A 289 11.02 -0.72 -12.41
N PRO A 290 10.92 0.31 -13.28
CA PRO A 290 9.75 0.47 -14.14
C PRO A 290 9.48 -0.72 -15.06
N GLU A 291 10.53 -1.33 -15.63
CA GLU A 291 10.41 -2.51 -16.50
C GLU A 291 9.91 -3.73 -15.72
N VAL A 292 10.49 -3.96 -14.54
CA VAL A 292 10.12 -5.06 -13.65
C VAL A 292 8.64 -4.96 -13.26
N VAL A 293 8.20 -3.76 -12.86
CA VAL A 293 6.81 -3.55 -12.45
C VAL A 293 5.87 -3.65 -13.64
N ARG A 294 6.23 -3.13 -14.83
CA ARG A 294 5.41 -3.32 -16.05
C ARG A 294 5.22 -4.79 -16.38
N SER A 295 6.28 -5.59 -16.32
CA SER A 295 6.19 -7.03 -16.61
C SER A 295 5.21 -7.73 -15.64
N TYR A 296 5.35 -7.46 -14.35
CA TYR A 296 4.42 -7.97 -13.32
C TYR A 296 2.98 -7.51 -13.57
N SER A 297 2.78 -6.22 -13.81
CA SER A 297 1.45 -5.63 -13.98
C SER A 297 0.77 -6.09 -15.26
N ALA A 298 1.48 -6.22 -16.38
CA ALA A 298 0.94 -6.75 -17.63
C ALA A 298 0.37 -8.17 -17.44
N ARG A 299 1.10 -9.03 -16.72
CA ARG A 299 0.61 -10.36 -16.35
C ARG A 299 -0.63 -10.28 -15.46
N ARG A 300 -0.63 -9.43 -14.44
CA ARG A 300 -1.76 -9.28 -13.53
C ARG A 300 -3.02 -8.80 -14.28
N LEU A 301 -2.90 -7.82 -15.15
CA LEU A 301 -4.00 -7.34 -15.99
C LEU A 301 -4.54 -8.45 -16.89
N ALA A 302 -3.66 -9.27 -17.48
CA ALA A 302 -4.07 -10.41 -18.30
C ALA A 302 -4.82 -11.49 -17.49
N GLN A 303 -4.35 -11.80 -16.29
CA GLN A 303 -4.99 -12.74 -15.38
C GLN A 303 -6.37 -12.25 -14.94
N GLU A 304 -6.49 -10.99 -14.53
CA GLU A 304 -7.77 -10.39 -14.13
C GLU A 304 -8.75 -10.32 -15.31
N ARG A 305 -8.29 -9.92 -16.50
CA ARG A 305 -9.12 -9.91 -17.72
C ARG A 305 -9.64 -11.30 -18.04
N SER A 306 -8.78 -12.33 -17.98
CA SER A 306 -9.19 -13.71 -18.22
C SER A 306 -10.23 -14.17 -17.19
N LEU A 307 -9.99 -13.89 -15.90
CA LEU A 307 -10.91 -14.25 -14.83
C LEU A 307 -12.29 -13.59 -15.01
N TYR A 308 -12.34 -12.28 -15.22
CA TYR A 308 -13.61 -11.56 -15.38
C TYR A 308 -14.27 -11.82 -16.74
N GLY A 309 -13.49 -12.14 -17.78
CA GLY A 309 -14.01 -12.55 -19.08
C GLY A 309 -14.85 -13.84 -19.00
N ALA A 310 -14.57 -14.71 -18.04
CA ALA A 310 -15.35 -15.93 -17.79
C ALA A 310 -16.65 -15.68 -16.98
N ILE A 311 -16.89 -14.46 -16.50
CA ILE A 311 -18.04 -14.13 -15.64
C ILE A 311 -19.06 -13.29 -16.45
N SER A 312 -20.25 -13.83 -16.68
CA SER A 312 -21.29 -13.21 -17.54
C SER A 312 -21.68 -11.77 -17.16
N ARG A 313 -21.58 -11.41 -15.87
CA ARG A 313 -21.93 -10.07 -15.34
C ARG A 313 -20.74 -9.12 -15.17
N ALA A 314 -19.56 -9.49 -15.63
CA ALA A 314 -18.33 -8.72 -15.43
C ALA A 314 -17.81 -8.01 -16.70
N GLY A 315 -18.62 -7.88 -17.76
CA GLY A 315 -18.20 -7.29 -19.03
C GLY A 315 -17.51 -5.92 -18.90
N ARG A 316 -18.06 -5.01 -18.08
CA ARG A 316 -17.43 -3.71 -17.80
C ARG A 316 -16.02 -3.84 -17.20
N LEU A 317 -15.79 -4.84 -16.36
CA LEU A 317 -14.47 -5.09 -15.75
C LEU A 317 -13.47 -5.56 -16.79
N THR A 318 -13.91 -6.50 -17.63
CA THR A 318 -13.11 -7.00 -18.75
C THR A 318 -12.69 -5.87 -19.69
N GLU A 319 -13.61 -4.95 -20.02
CA GLU A 319 -13.33 -3.75 -20.81
C GLU A 319 -12.33 -2.80 -20.11
N PHE A 320 -12.47 -2.57 -18.79
CA PHE A 320 -11.52 -1.76 -18.03
C PHE A 320 -10.11 -2.34 -18.06
N TYR A 321 -9.98 -3.65 -17.80
CA TYR A 321 -8.68 -4.31 -17.84
C TYR A 321 -8.08 -4.30 -19.25
N GLN A 322 -8.90 -4.49 -20.29
CA GLN A 322 -8.45 -4.37 -21.67
C GLN A 322 -7.90 -2.97 -21.97
N LYS A 323 -8.62 -1.90 -21.61
CA LYS A 323 -8.16 -0.51 -21.80
C LYS A 323 -6.82 -0.24 -21.11
N TRP A 324 -6.60 -0.80 -19.91
CA TRP A 324 -5.34 -0.64 -19.20
C TRP A 324 -4.19 -1.48 -19.77
N GLN A 325 -4.47 -2.62 -20.39
CA GLN A 325 -3.45 -3.39 -21.12
C GLN A 325 -2.98 -2.64 -22.37
N GLU A 326 -3.89 -1.91 -23.02
CA GLU A 326 -3.63 -1.15 -24.25
C GLU A 326 -3.10 0.27 -23.96
N ALA A 327 -3.02 0.68 -22.69
CA ALA A 327 -2.58 2.01 -22.31
C ALA A 327 -1.12 2.26 -22.68
N ALA A 328 -0.88 3.30 -23.48
CA ALA A 328 0.46 3.77 -23.81
C ALA A 328 1.08 4.49 -22.59
N LEU A 329 1.98 3.81 -21.89
CA LEU A 329 2.70 4.37 -20.75
C LEU A 329 4.08 4.86 -21.18
N SER A 330 4.54 5.97 -20.59
CA SER A 330 5.92 6.43 -20.79
C SER A 330 6.95 5.37 -20.32
N PRO A 331 8.22 5.44 -20.75
CA PRO A 331 9.26 4.49 -20.34
C PRO A 331 9.45 4.34 -18.83
N ASN A 332 9.07 5.35 -18.04
CA ASN A 332 9.12 5.35 -16.58
C ASN A 332 7.72 5.29 -15.93
N GLY A 333 6.67 5.08 -16.71
CA GLY A 333 5.31 4.87 -16.25
C GLY A 333 4.98 3.39 -16.13
N PHE A 334 4.19 3.04 -15.12
CA PHE A 334 3.62 1.71 -14.96
C PHE A 334 2.32 1.75 -14.15
N LEU A 335 1.52 0.70 -14.31
CA LEU A 335 0.34 0.46 -13.49
C LEU A 335 0.72 -0.37 -12.27
N LEU A 336 0.09 -0.12 -11.13
CA LEU A 336 0.30 -0.89 -9.90
C LEU A 336 -0.99 -0.97 -9.09
N GLN A 337 -1.30 -2.16 -8.57
CA GLN A 337 -2.46 -2.37 -7.71
C GLN A 337 -2.07 -2.08 -6.25
N LEU A 338 -2.85 -1.25 -5.56
CA LEU A 338 -2.59 -0.84 -4.17
C LEU A 338 -3.82 -1.05 -3.28
N GLY A 339 -3.59 -1.17 -1.98
CA GLY A 339 -4.61 -1.04 -0.94
C GLY A 339 -5.33 -2.32 -0.51
N TRP A 340 -6.45 -2.13 0.19
CA TRP A 340 -7.21 -3.18 0.86
C TRP A 340 -7.73 -4.21 -0.14
N GLY A 341 -8.40 -3.72 -1.17
CA GLY A 341 -8.90 -4.53 -2.25
C GLY A 341 -7.82 -4.82 -3.26
N THR A 342 -6.76 -5.57 -2.99
CA THR A 342 -5.96 -6.21 -4.08
C THR A 342 -6.07 -7.73 -4.04
N GLY A 343 -6.71 -8.26 -3.00
CA GLY A 343 -6.96 -9.69 -2.84
C GLY A 343 -5.67 -10.46 -2.56
N TRP A 344 -5.78 -11.78 -2.60
CA TRP A 344 -4.66 -12.68 -2.35
C TRP A 344 -3.61 -12.60 -3.46
N GLU A 345 -4.00 -12.73 -4.73
CA GLU A 345 -3.10 -12.65 -5.90
C GLU A 345 -2.27 -11.36 -5.99
N GLY A 346 -2.85 -10.22 -5.59
CA GLY A 346 -2.16 -8.92 -5.58
C GLY A 346 -1.23 -8.71 -4.38
N LYS A 347 -1.26 -9.60 -3.38
CA LYS A 347 -0.48 -9.53 -2.14
C LYS A 347 0.45 -10.72 -1.95
N THR A 348 0.43 -11.68 -2.86
CA THR A 348 1.22 -12.91 -2.81
C THR A 348 1.84 -13.21 -4.17
N LEU A 349 2.56 -14.33 -4.24
CA LEU A 349 3.09 -14.89 -5.49
C LEU A 349 2.10 -15.89 -6.09
N GLY A 350 0.80 -15.56 -6.08
CA GLY A 350 -0.29 -16.52 -6.31
C GLY A 350 -0.11 -17.41 -7.53
N SER A 351 0.17 -16.81 -8.69
CA SER A 351 0.48 -17.55 -9.93
C SER A 351 1.64 -18.56 -9.84
N HIS A 352 2.65 -18.29 -9.02
CA HIS A 352 3.77 -19.21 -8.82
C HIS A 352 3.41 -20.32 -7.84
N LEU A 353 2.64 -19.98 -6.80
CA LEU A 353 2.18 -20.94 -5.81
C LEU A 353 1.16 -21.91 -6.43
N GLN A 354 0.29 -21.43 -7.32
CA GLN A 354 -0.71 -22.20 -8.05
C GLN A 354 -0.18 -23.07 -9.18
N ALA A 355 1.11 -23.00 -9.50
CA ALA A 355 1.72 -23.84 -10.52
C ALA A 355 1.77 -25.32 -10.11
N ASP A 356 1.70 -25.62 -8.82
CA ASP A 356 1.62 -26.98 -8.27
C ASP A 356 0.31 -27.12 -7.47
N GLU A 357 -0.61 -27.90 -8.01
CA GLU A 357 -1.94 -28.13 -7.42
C GLU A 357 -1.85 -28.84 -6.07
N GLY A 358 -0.96 -29.84 -5.94
CA GLY A 358 -0.76 -30.57 -4.69
C GLY A 358 -0.20 -29.68 -3.58
N PHE A 359 0.73 -28.80 -3.92
CA PHE A 359 1.21 -27.77 -3.00
C PHE A 359 0.09 -26.82 -2.57
N MET A 360 -0.73 -26.34 -3.50
CA MET A 360 -1.84 -25.44 -3.18
C MET A 360 -2.86 -26.09 -2.26
N GLU A 361 -3.28 -27.32 -2.52
CA GLU A 361 -4.21 -28.05 -1.66
C GLU A 361 -3.65 -28.20 -0.24
N ALA A 362 -2.37 -28.54 -0.12
CA ALA A 362 -1.70 -28.59 1.17
C ALA A 362 -1.67 -27.21 1.86
N LEU A 363 -1.34 -26.14 1.13
CA LEU A 363 -1.31 -24.77 1.66
C LEU A 363 -2.69 -24.34 2.18
N LEU A 364 -3.75 -24.59 1.41
CA LEU A 364 -5.12 -24.24 1.78
C LEU A 364 -5.59 -24.96 3.04
N ARG A 365 -5.25 -26.25 3.17
CA ARG A 365 -5.56 -27.07 4.35
C ARG A 365 -4.73 -26.63 5.57
N ASP A 366 -3.42 -26.56 5.42
CA ASP A 366 -2.48 -26.36 6.53
C ASP A 366 -2.67 -24.97 7.18
N TYR A 367 -3.02 -23.95 6.38
CA TYR A 367 -3.25 -22.58 6.86
C TYR A 367 -4.72 -22.16 6.94
N ARG A 368 -5.66 -23.06 6.61
CA ARG A 368 -7.12 -22.81 6.64
C ARG A 368 -7.53 -21.54 5.88
N LEU A 369 -7.00 -21.39 4.65
CA LEU A 369 -7.16 -20.16 3.86
C LEU A 369 -8.53 -20.03 3.19
N ALA A 370 -9.21 -21.15 2.93
CA ALA A 370 -10.54 -21.15 2.33
C ALA A 370 -11.63 -20.97 3.41
N ARG A 371 -12.66 -20.17 3.09
CA ARG A 371 -13.88 -20.05 3.91
C ARG A 371 -15.01 -20.92 3.34
N GLY A 372 -15.80 -21.52 4.23
CA GLY A 372 -16.94 -22.37 3.88
C GLY A 372 -16.55 -23.78 3.38
N LYS A 373 -17.54 -24.55 2.90
CA LYS A 373 -17.30 -25.86 2.29
C LYS A 373 -16.47 -25.72 1.01
N ARG A 374 -15.51 -26.63 0.81
CA ARG A 374 -14.63 -26.69 -0.35
C ARG A 374 -14.23 -28.15 -0.60
N GLU A 375 -14.18 -28.55 -1.87
CA GLU A 375 -13.67 -29.84 -2.33
C GLU A 375 -12.26 -29.69 -2.92
N VAL A 376 -11.52 -30.81 -3.06
CA VAL A 376 -10.20 -30.79 -3.71
C VAL A 376 -10.38 -30.45 -5.19
N GLY A 377 -9.55 -29.54 -5.71
CA GLY A 377 -9.67 -29.03 -7.09
C GLY A 377 -10.58 -27.81 -7.24
N ASP A 378 -11.31 -27.41 -6.19
CA ASP A 378 -12.08 -26.17 -6.22
C ASP A 378 -11.15 -24.97 -6.45
N PRO A 379 -11.55 -23.98 -7.27
CA PRO A 379 -10.71 -22.84 -7.52
C PRO A 379 -10.43 -22.02 -6.25
N PHE A 380 -9.21 -21.46 -6.17
CA PHE A 380 -8.83 -20.50 -5.15
C PHE A 380 -8.05 -19.32 -5.76
N PRO A 381 -8.39 -18.05 -5.46
CA PRO A 381 -9.57 -17.62 -4.72
C PRO A 381 -10.90 -18.00 -5.41
N LYS A 382 -11.97 -18.11 -4.60
CA LYS A 382 -13.33 -18.48 -5.03
C LYS A 382 -14.00 -17.42 -5.91
#